data_AF-A0A8J6KBB7-F1
#
_entry.id   AF-A0A8J6KBB7-F1
#
_cell.length_a   1.000
_cell.length_b   1.000
_cell.length_c   1.000
_cell.angle_alpha   90.00
_cell.angle_beta   90.00
_cell.angle_gamma   90.00
#
_symmetry.space_group_name_H-M   'P 1'
#
loop_
_entity.id
_entity.type
_entity.pdbx_description
1 polymer ?
#
loop_
_entity_poly.entity_id
_entity_poly.type
_entity_poly.pdbx_seq_one_letter_code
_entity_poly.pdbx_strand_id
1 'polypeptide(L)'
;FVFPLNVMMANLWLFSPIISRVLEHKPSSNAMVRTTTAITIFNAGFKSNVIPATARATVNFRLHPSQTVAEVLDIVKNTLHDERVEISVVNSFDPLPISPYDESSFGYQILQRTIHSVFSAAPVAPGVCIGNTDSRHFVNLTDSIYRFSPFKLKPEDLPRIHGFNERISLEGLEQLTQFYYQLIQNADSDKVPVAHQATHEL
;
A
#
# COMPACT_ATOMS: atom_id res chain seq x y z
N PHE A 1 14.23 -7.80 14.41
CA PHE A 1 13.53 -9.09 14.56
C PHE A 1 14.30 -9.98 15.52
N VAL A 2 13.63 -10.82 16.31
CA VAL A 2 14.27 -11.85 17.16
C VAL A 2 14.30 -13.20 16.45
N PHE A 3 15.17 -14.11 16.89
CA PHE A 3 15.20 -15.49 16.39
C PHE A 3 13.84 -16.18 16.63
N PRO A 4 13.31 -16.96 15.67
CA PRO A 4 13.90 -17.33 14.36
C PRO A 4 13.57 -16.36 13.20
N LEU A 5 12.73 -15.34 13.44
CA LEU A 5 12.21 -14.48 12.38
C LEU A 5 13.30 -13.64 11.70
N ASN A 6 14.35 -13.24 12.42
CA ASN A 6 15.50 -12.55 11.82
C ASN A 6 16.17 -13.38 10.70
N VAL A 7 16.37 -14.68 10.91
CA VAL A 7 16.96 -15.59 9.91
C VAL A 7 16.04 -15.73 8.71
N MET A 8 14.73 -15.87 8.95
CA MET A 8 13.75 -15.97 7.87
C MET A 8 13.70 -14.71 7.01
N MET A 9 13.63 -13.53 7.64
CA MET A 9 13.57 -12.24 6.96
C MET A 9 14.88 -11.87 6.25
N ALA A 10 16.04 -12.36 6.74
CA ALA A 10 17.32 -12.18 6.06
C ALA A 10 17.50 -13.13 4.86
N ASN A 11 16.75 -14.24 4.81
CA ASN A 11 16.88 -15.28 3.79
C ASN A 11 15.57 -15.44 3.00
N LEU A 12 14.97 -14.32 2.55
CA LEU A 12 13.73 -14.35 1.77
C LEU A 12 13.86 -15.17 0.48
N TRP A 13 15.06 -15.29 -0.10
CA TRP A 13 15.31 -16.17 -1.25
C TRP A 13 14.91 -17.63 -0.98
N LEU A 14 14.98 -18.09 0.28
CA LEU A 14 14.60 -19.43 0.71
C LEU A 14 13.19 -19.46 1.33
N PHE A 15 12.90 -18.49 2.19
CA PHE A 15 11.68 -18.51 3.02
C PHE A 15 10.51 -17.69 2.44
N SER A 16 10.67 -17.02 1.30
CA SER A 16 9.61 -16.22 0.68
C SER A 16 8.29 -16.98 0.52
N PRO A 17 8.23 -18.24 0.03
CA PRO A 17 6.96 -18.95 -0.09
C PRO A 17 6.22 -19.12 1.24
N ILE A 18 6.96 -19.39 2.33
CA ILE A 18 6.39 -19.56 3.67
C ILE A 18 5.92 -18.22 4.22
N ILE A 19 6.73 -17.17 4.09
CA ILE A 19 6.39 -15.82 4.54
C ILE A 19 5.18 -15.28 3.79
N SER A 20 5.13 -15.42 2.46
CA SER A 20 3.99 -15.02 1.64
C SER A 20 2.72 -15.72 2.10
N ARG A 21 2.77 -17.05 2.31
CA ARG A 21 1.61 -17.80 2.81
C ARG A 21 1.16 -17.33 4.19
N VAL A 22 2.06 -16.97 5.09
CA VAL A 22 1.71 -16.39 6.39
C VAL A 22 1.04 -15.01 6.22
N LEU A 23 1.59 -14.15 5.37
CA LEU A 23 1.05 -12.82 5.10
C LEU A 23 -0.34 -12.88 4.45
N GLU A 24 -0.65 -13.92 3.67
CA GLU A 24 -1.97 -14.13 3.07
C GLU A 24 -3.09 -14.39 4.10
N HIS A 25 -2.77 -14.81 5.33
CA HIS A 25 -3.79 -15.16 6.33
C HIS A 25 -4.56 -13.96 6.90
N LYS A 26 -3.99 -12.75 6.84
CA LYS A 26 -4.63 -11.53 7.33
C LYS A 26 -4.92 -10.57 6.17
N PRO A 27 -6.13 -10.00 6.06
CA PRO A 27 -6.49 -9.11 4.95
C PRO A 27 -5.51 -7.94 4.73
N SER A 28 -5.01 -7.34 5.82
CA SER A 28 -4.09 -6.19 5.75
C SER A 28 -2.73 -6.55 5.15
N SER A 29 -2.17 -7.71 5.50
CA SER A 29 -0.90 -8.17 4.94
C SER A 29 -1.06 -8.83 3.57
N ASN A 30 -2.20 -9.46 3.33
CA ASN A 30 -2.54 -10.07 2.06
C ASN A 30 -2.54 -9.06 0.90
N ALA A 31 -3.06 -7.85 1.16
CA ALA A 31 -3.06 -6.76 0.19
C ALA A 31 -1.66 -6.20 -0.14
N MET A 32 -0.64 -6.50 0.68
CA MET A 32 0.75 -6.07 0.42
C MET A 32 1.50 -7.00 -0.53
N VAL A 33 1.06 -8.26 -0.67
CA VAL A 33 1.82 -9.29 -1.40
C VAL A 33 1.13 -9.80 -2.66
N ARG A 34 -0.11 -9.39 -2.92
CA ARG A 34 -0.84 -9.76 -4.14
C ARG A 34 -1.97 -8.80 -4.50
N THR A 35 -2.41 -8.89 -5.75
CA THR A 35 -3.63 -8.23 -6.23
C THR A 35 -4.83 -8.78 -5.45
N THR A 36 -5.70 -7.88 -5.00
CA THR A 36 -6.93 -8.26 -4.29
C THR A 36 -8.17 -7.94 -5.11
N THR A 37 -9.23 -8.69 -4.85
CA THR A 37 -10.49 -8.64 -5.61
C THR A 37 -11.64 -8.47 -4.64
N ALA A 38 -12.54 -7.54 -4.92
CA ALA A 38 -13.74 -7.30 -4.15
C ALA A 38 -14.95 -7.12 -5.07
N ILE A 39 -16.01 -7.89 -4.84
CA ILE A 39 -17.31 -7.65 -5.50
C ILE A 39 -18.00 -6.54 -4.73
N THR A 40 -18.26 -5.41 -5.40
CA THR A 40 -18.83 -4.22 -4.75
C THR A 40 -20.33 -4.08 -5.01
N ILE A 41 -20.80 -4.54 -6.17
CA ILE A 41 -22.22 -4.52 -6.55
C ILE A 41 -22.56 -5.85 -7.19
N PHE A 42 -23.70 -6.45 -6.83
CA PHE A 42 -24.22 -7.65 -7.47
C PHE A 42 -25.74 -7.53 -7.62
N ASN A 43 -26.24 -7.70 -8.85
CA ASN A 43 -27.66 -7.63 -9.17
C ASN A 43 -28.07 -8.85 -10.01
N ALA A 44 -29.11 -9.56 -9.56
CA ALA A 44 -29.74 -10.64 -10.31
C ALA A 44 -31.22 -10.76 -9.92
N GLY A 45 -32.10 -10.79 -10.93
CA GLY A 45 -33.54 -10.98 -10.73
C GLY A 45 -34.29 -9.76 -10.18
N PHE A 46 -35.61 -9.85 -10.20
CA PHE A 46 -36.51 -8.79 -9.73
C PHE A 46 -37.80 -9.32 -9.06
N LYS A 47 -38.01 -10.65 -9.03
CA LYS A 47 -39.12 -11.34 -8.37
C LYS A 47 -38.63 -12.65 -7.76
N SER A 48 -39.18 -13.05 -6.63
CA SER A 48 -38.75 -14.25 -5.88
C SER A 48 -39.08 -15.57 -6.57
N ASN A 49 -40.05 -15.57 -7.50
CA ASN A 49 -40.54 -16.76 -8.20
C ASN A 49 -40.23 -16.75 -9.71
N VAL A 50 -39.29 -15.91 -10.15
CA VAL A 50 -38.89 -15.83 -11.57
C VAL A 50 -37.39 -16.10 -11.66
N ILE A 51 -37.01 -17.07 -12.50
CA ILE A 51 -35.60 -17.34 -12.79
C ILE A 51 -35.02 -16.14 -13.56
N PRO A 52 -33.94 -15.51 -13.07
CA PRO A 52 -33.36 -14.35 -13.72
C PRO A 52 -32.72 -14.71 -15.06
N ALA A 53 -32.98 -13.91 -16.09
CA ALA A 53 -32.34 -14.07 -17.40
C ALA A 53 -30.88 -13.56 -17.42
N THR A 54 -30.53 -12.62 -16.53
CA THR A 54 -29.21 -11.99 -16.47
C THR A 54 -28.78 -11.73 -15.04
N ALA A 55 -27.48 -11.77 -14.79
CA ALA A 55 -26.85 -11.29 -13.57
C ALA A 55 -25.71 -10.32 -13.94
N ARG A 56 -25.48 -9.31 -13.11
CA ARG A 56 -24.38 -8.35 -13.27
C ARG A 56 -23.67 -8.16 -11.94
N ALA A 57 -22.34 -8.15 -12.01
CA ALA A 57 -21.49 -7.84 -10.87
C ALA A 57 -20.48 -6.75 -11.24
N THR A 58 -20.26 -5.81 -10.32
CA THR A 58 -19.13 -4.87 -10.39
C THR A 58 -18.03 -5.40 -9.47
N VAL A 59 -16.85 -5.59 -10.04
CA VAL A 59 -15.69 -6.12 -9.33
C VAL A 59 -14.60 -5.06 -9.31
N ASN A 60 -14.13 -4.73 -8.11
CA ASN A 60 -12.99 -3.84 -7.91
C ASN A 60 -11.73 -4.68 -7.69
N PHE A 61 -10.70 -4.39 -8.47
CA PHE A 61 -9.37 -4.95 -8.28
C PHE A 61 -8.43 -3.88 -7.70
N ARG A 62 -7.65 -4.26 -6.69
CA ARG A 62 -6.50 -3.47 -6.22
C ARG A 62 -5.24 -4.18 -6.67
N LEU A 63 -4.60 -3.63 -7.69
CA LEU A 63 -3.47 -4.25 -8.37
C LEU A 63 -2.22 -4.19 -7.48
N HIS A 64 -1.49 -5.30 -7.44
CA HIS A 64 -0.13 -5.32 -6.90
C HIS A 64 0.82 -4.57 -7.84
N PRO A 65 1.84 -3.84 -7.34
CA PRO A 65 2.77 -3.08 -8.19
C PRO A 65 3.48 -3.87 -9.29
N SER A 66 3.61 -5.19 -9.11
CA SER A 66 4.24 -6.09 -10.09
C SER A 66 3.26 -6.69 -11.11
N GLN A 67 2.02 -6.19 -11.19
CA GLN A 67 1.00 -6.73 -12.09
C GLN A 67 0.24 -5.63 -12.82
N THR A 68 0.10 -5.79 -14.13
CA THR A 68 -0.63 -4.87 -15.02
C THR A 68 -2.12 -5.17 -15.06
N VAL A 69 -2.90 -4.20 -15.53
CA VAL A 69 -4.33 -4.37 -15.81
C VAL A 69 -4.56 -5.48 -16.82
N ALA A 70 -3.75 -5.54 -17.87
CA ALA A 70 -3.86 -6.57 -18.91
C ALA A 70 -3.70 -7.98 -18.34
N GLU A 71 -2.66 -8.21 -17.53
CA GLU A 71 -2.42 -9.51 -16.89
C GLU A 71 -3.57 -9.92 -15.97
N VAL A 72 -4.13 -8.97 -15.20
CA VAL A 72 -5.31 -9.27 -14.35
C VAL A 72 -6.52 -9.64 -15.20
N LEU A 73 -6.79 -8.93 -16.29
CA LEU A 73 -7.91 -9.23 -17.16
C LEU A 73 -7.77 -10.60 -17.83
N ASP A 74 -6.55 -10.96 -18.24
CA ASP A 74 -6.27 -12.27 -18.82
C ASP A 74 -6.48 -13.38 -17.79
N ILE A 75 -6.04 -13.19 -16.55
CA ILE A 75 -6.32 -14.14 -15.45
C ILE A 75 -7.83 -14.28 -15.23
N VAL A 76 -8.59 -13.18 -15.22
CA VAL A 76 -10.04 -13.23 -15.03
C VAL A 76 -10.73 -13.99 -16.16
N LYS A 77 -10.39 -13.70 -17.42
CA LYS A 77 -10.91 -14.42 -18.59
C LYS A 77 -10.57 -15.91 -18.52
N ASN A 78 -9.32 -16.23 -18.19
CA ASN A 78 -8.84 -17.61 -18.06
C ASN A 78 -9.41 -18.32 -16.82
N THR A 79 -9.87 -17.60 -15.81
CA THR A 79 -10.52 -18.23 -14.64
C THR A 79 -11.98 -18.55 -14.95
N LEU A 80 -12.65 -17.67 -15.69
CA LEU A 80 -14.07 -17.83 -16.03
C LEU A 80 -14.28 -18.90 -17.10
N HIS A 81 -13.48 -18.90 -18.17
CA HIS A 81 -13.56 -19.88 -19.27
C HIS A 81 -15.01 -20.08 -19.80
N ASP A 82 -15.81 -19.01 -19.86
CA ASP A 82 -17.20 -19.05 -20.31
C ASP A 82 -17.49 -17.84 -21.22
N GLU A 83 -17.72 -18.12 -22.50
CA GLU A 83 -17.99 -17.10 -23.52
C GLU A 83 -19.32 -16.35 -23.30
N ARG A 84 -20.21 -16.85 -22.44
CA ARG A 84 -21.47 -16.18 -22.10
C ARG A 84 -21.26 -15.03 -21.12
N VAL A 85 -20.10 -14.97 -20.46
CA VAL A 85 -19.78 -13.92 -19.49
C VAL A 85 -19.12 -12.74 -20.20
N GLU A 86 -19.86 -11.64 -20.32
CA GLU A 86 -19.33 -10.38 -20.84
C GLU A 86 -18.54 -9.63 -19.76
N ILE A 87 -17.30 -9.23 -20.08
CA ILE A 87 -16.43 -8.46 -19.20
C ILE A 87 -16.21 -7.08 -19.81
N SER A 88 -16.57 -6.03 -19.08
CA SER A 88 -16.31 -4.64 -19.47
C SER A 88 -15.50 -3.92 -18.39
N VAL A 89 -14.48 -3.17 -18.82
CA VAL A 89 -13.64 -2.37 -17.93
C VAL A 89 -14.29 -1.00 -17.75
N VAL A 90 -14.73 -0.69 -16.53
CA VAL A 90 -15.37 0.60 -16.22
C VAL A 90 -14.32 1.72 -16.10
N ASN A 91 -13.23 1.46 -15.38
CA ASN A 91 -12.12 2.38 -15.19
C ASN A 91 -10.89 1.58 -14.75
N SER A 92 -9.71 1.92 -15.27
CA SER A 92 -8.47 1.22 -14.96
C SER A 92 -7.25 2.11 -15.19
N PHE A 93 -6.18 1.81 -14.48
CA PHE A 93 -4.84 2.30 -14.74
C PHE A 93 -3.84 1.29 -14.18
N ASP A 94 -2.67 1.17 -14.80
CA ASP A 94 -1.59 0.32 -14.29
C ASP A 94 -1.01 0.87 -12.98
N PRO A 95 -0.37 0.02 -12.15
CA PRO A 95 0.28 0.49 -10.94
C PRO A 95 1.25 1.64 -11.21
N LEU A 96 1.30 2.59 -10.28
CA LEU A 96 2.22 3.72 -10.38
C LEU A 96 3.67 3.25 -10.22
N PRO A 97 4.65 3.93 -10.85
CA PRO A 97 6.06 3.63 -10.68
C PRO A 97 6.49 3.58 -9.20
N ILE A 98 7.48 2.74 -8.92
CA ILE A 98 8.09 2.65 -7.60
C ILE A 98 9.03 3.85 -7.43
N SER A 99 8.76 4.69 -6.44
CA SER A 99 9.64 5.82 -6.13
C SER A 99 10.98 5.33 -5.58
N PRO A 100 12.08 6.04 -5.89
CA PRO A 100 13.42 5.63 -5.46
C PRO A 100 13.53 5.74 -3.93
N TYR A 101 14.26 4.82 -3.28
CA TYR A 101 14.36 4.75 -1.82
C TYR A 101 15.77 4.42 -1.32
N ASP A 102 16.77 4.60 -2.18
CA ASP A 102 18.17 4.39 -1.84
C ASP A 102 18.78 5.59 -1.08
N GLU A 103 20.07 5.49 -0.76
CA GLU A 103 20.81 6.54 -0.06
C GLU A 103 20.91 7.86 -0.84
N SER A 104 20.76 7.83 -2.17
CA SER A 104 20.80 9.02 -3.03
C SER A 104 19.41 9.67 -3.21
N SER A 105 18.35 8.97 -2.78
CA SER A 105 16.97 9.38 -2.97
C SER A 105 16.59 10.51 -2.01
N PHE A 106 16.72 11.77 -2.47
CA PHE A 106 16.47 12.96 -1.65
C PHE A 106 15.16 12.89 -0.85
N GLY A 107 14.02 12.65 -1.51
CA GLY A 107 12.72 12.64 -0.84
C GLY A 107 12.59 11.53 0.21
N TYR A 108 13.13 10.34 -0.06
CA TYR A 108 13.18 9.25 0.91
C TYR A 108 14.05 9.59 2.12
N GLN A 109 15.24 10.15 1.90
CA GLN A 109 16.17 10.52 2.98
C GLN A 109 15.62 11.67 3.85
N ILE A 110 14.93 12.64 3.25
CA ILE A 110 14.23 13.71 3.98
C ILE A 110 13.10 13.14 4.84
N LEU A 111 12.30 12.20 4.31
CA LEU A 111 11.28 11.51 5.09
C LEU A 111 11.90 10.74 6.26
N GLN A 112 12.93 9.94 6.01
CA GLN A 112 13.63 9.18 7.04
C GLN A 112 14.16 10.09 8.16
N ARG A 113 14.87 11.17 7.80
CA ARG A 113 15.37 12.16 8.77
C ARG A 113 14.23 12.79 9.59
N THR A 114 13.15 13.17 8.93
CA THR A 114 11.99 13.79 9.59
C THR A 114 11.30 12.80 10.54
N ILE A 115 11.15 11.54 10.13
CA ILE A 115 10.61 10.47 10.99
C ILE A 115 11.48 10.35 12.25
N HIS A 116 12.80 10.29 12.12
CA HIS A 116 13.72 10.16 13.26
C HIS A 116 13.72 11.39 14.18
N SER A 117 13.39 12.57 13.65
CA SER A 117 13.34 13.83 14.41
C SER A 117 12.09 13.94 15.28
N VAL A 118 11.01 13.24 14.93
CA VAL A 118 9.70 13.33 15.58
C VAL A 118 9.40 12.05 16.37
N PHE A 119 9.77 10.90 15.81
CA PHE A 119 9.50 9.58 16.35
C PHE A 119 10.82 8.91 16.76
N SER A 120 10.88 8.39 17.97
CA SER A 120 12.07 7.72 18.53
C SER A 120 12.55 6.57 17.63
N ALA A 121 13.79 6.64 17.13
CA ALA A 121 14.60 5.60 16.45
C ALA A 121 13.81 4.42 15.82
N ALA A 122 12.76 4.73 15.06
CA ALA A 122 11.94 3.73 14.41
C ALA A 122 12.64 3.29 13.13
N PRO A 123 12.74 1.97 12.84
CA PRO A 123 13.23 1.53 11.55
C PRO A 123 12.32 2.08 10.45
N VAL A 124 12.90 2.74 9.46
CA VAL A 124 12.21 3.24 8.27
C VAL A 124 12.45 2.28 7.13
N ALA A 125 11.37 1.85 6.48
CA ALA A 125 11.42 0.97 5.33
C ALA A 125 10.38 1.39 4.29
N PRO A 126 10.65 1.21 2.99
CA PRO A 126 9.65 1.41 1.95
C PRO A 126 8.51 0.39 2.10
N GLY A 127 7.31 0.80 1.71
CA GLY A 127 6.12 -0.04 1.79
C GLY A 127 5.14 0.26 0.65
N VAL A 128 4.24 -0.68 0.39
CA VAL A 128 3.19 -0.52 -0.62
C VAL A 128 2.00 0.21 -0.02
N CYS A 129 1.64 1.35 -0.60
CA CYS A 129 0.38 2.01 -0.28
C CYS A 129 -0.77 1.26 -0.98
N ILE A 130 -1.62 0.60 -0.19
CA ILE A 130 -2.78 -0.17 -0.68
C ILE A 130 -3.90 0.76 -1.19
N GLY A 131 -3.96 1.98 -0.66
CA GLY A 131 -4.92 3.01 -1.05
C GLY A 131 -4.50 3.77 -2.31
N ASN A 132 -5.49 4.16 -3.11
CA ASN A 132 -5.25 5.14 -4.16
C ASN A 132 -5.24 6.53 -3.55
N THR A 133 -4.37 7.39 -4.06
CA THR A 133 -4.33 8.81 -3.72
C THR A 133 -4.23 9.63 -5.00
N ASP A 134 -4.29 10.96 -4.88
CA ASP A 134 -4.14 11.85 -6.04
C ASP A 134 -2.74 11.79 -6.68
N SER A 135 -1.78 11.06 -6.07
CA SER A 135 -0.43 10.80 -6.59
C SER A 135 -0.37 10.40 -8.07
N ARG A 136 -1.39 9.70 -8.58
CA ARG A 136 -1.50 9.31 -9.99
C ARG A 136 -1.48 10.49 -10.96
N HIS A 137 -1.86 11.68 -10.51
CA HIS A 137 -1.89 12.90 -11.32
C HIS A 137 -0.52 13.60 -11.38
N PHE A 138 0.43 13.20 -10.53
CA PHE A 138 1.75 13.83 -10.40
C PHE A 138 2.88 13.02 -11.06
N VAL A 139 2.58 11.85 -11.65
CA VAL A 139 3.58 10.94 -12.24
C VAL A 139 4.42 11.58 -13.36
N ASN A 140 3.87 12.58 -14.06
CA ASN A 140 4.59 13.29 -15.13
C ASN A 140 5.41 14.49 -14.60
N LEU A 141 5.36 14.77 -13.30
CA LEU A 141 6.06 15.90 -12.68
C LEU A 141 7.35 15.47 -11.97
N THR A 142 7.38 14.25 -11.42
CA THR A 142 8.54 13.72 -10.71
C THR A 142 8.45 12.21 -10.51
N ASP A 143 9.60 11.55 -10.44
CA ASP A 143 9.72 10.13 -10.05
C ASP A 143 9.66 9.92 -8.51
N SER A 144 9.80 11.01 -7.74
CA SER A 144 9.90 11.03 -6.28
C SER A 144 8.53 11.23 -5.60
N ILE A 145 7.63 10.26 -5.74
CA ILE A 145 6.23 10.32 -5.25
C ILE A 145 6.04 9.40 -4.03
N TYR A 146 6.27 9.95 -2.84
CA TYR A 146 6.14 9.22 -1.59
C TYR A 146 4.75 9.40 -0.96
N ARG A 147 4.09 8.27 -0.66
CA ARG A 147 2.77 8.22 -0.02
C ARG A 147 2.96 7.89 1.46
N PHE A 148 3.09 8.91 2.29
CA PHE A 148 3.34 8.76 3.72
C PHE A 148 2.36 9.63 4.52
N SER A 149 1.86 9.08 5.64
CA SER A 149 1.14 9.86 6.64
C SER A 149 1.71 9.55 8.03
N PRO A 150 2.05 10.56 8.85
CA PRO A 150 2.71 10.38 10.14
C PRO A 150 1.76 9.93 11.25
N PHE A 151 0.74 9.13 10.93
CA PHE A 151 -0.19 8.58 11.92
C PHE A 151 0.40 7.35 12.60
N LYS A 152 0.50 7.40 13.93
CA LYS A 152 0.78 6.22 14.75
C LYS A 152 -0.50 5.39 14.90
N LEU A 153 -0.77 4.54 13.91
CA LEU A 153 -1.96 3.69 13.89
C LEU A 153 -1.76 2.46 14.77
N LYS A 154 -2.76 2.17 15.61
CA LYS A 154 -2.88 0.88 16.29
C LYS A 154 -3.76 -0.07 15.46
N PRO A 155 -3.70 -1.39 15.70
CA PRO A 155 -4.53 -2.36 14.98
C PRO A 155 -6.03 -2.02 14.99
N GLU A 156 -6.55 -1.45 16.08
CA GLU A 156 -7.93 -1.03 16.25
C GLU A 156 -8.33 0.25 15.48
N ASP A 157 -7.35 1.00 14.95
CA ASP A 157 -7.60 2.23 14.18
C ASP A 157 -7.75 1.93 12.69
N LEU A 158 -7.11 0.86 12.17
CA LEU A 158 -7.22 0.44 10.77
C LEU A 158 -8.67 0.30 10.25
N PRO A 159 -9.61 -0.35 10.95
CA PRO A 159 -10.99 -0.47 10.46
C PRO A 159 -11.79 0.84 10.54
N ARG A 160 -11.25 1.89 11.17
CA ARG A 160 -11.93 3.19 11.28
C ARG A 160 -11.65 4.10 10.10
N ILE A 161 -10.61 3.84 9.32
CA ILE A 161 -10.31 4.60 8.11
C ILE A 161 -11.46 4.39 7.13
N HIS A 162 -12.18 5.46 6.76
CA HIS A 162 -13.46 5.39 6.02
C HIS A 162 -14.56 4.57 6.73
N GLY A 163 -14.44 4.39 8.04
CA GLY A 163 -15.36 3.62 8.87
C GLY A 163 -16.16 4.49 9.84
N PHE A 164 -16.93 3.84 10.71
CA PHE A 164 -17.66 4.55 11.76
C PHE A 164 -16.71 5.13 12.81
N ASN A 165 -16.96 6.37 13.23
CA ASN A 165 -16.23 7.05 14.30
C ASN A 165 -14.70 7.10 14.05
N GLU A 166 -14.32 7.44 12.81
CA GLU A 166 -12.96 7.79 12.43
C GLU A 166 -12.45 8.94 13.31
N ARG A 167 -11.29 8.74 13.94
CA ARG A 167 -10.71 9.69 14.90
C ARG A 167 -9.23 9.44 15.11
N ILE A 168 -8.56 10.44 15.66
CA ILE A 168 -7.16 10.40 16.11
C ILE A 168 -7.08 10.91 17.55
N SER A 169 -6.01 10.55 18.28
CA SER A 169 -5.75 11.14 19.60
C SER A 169 -5.22 12.56 19.47
N LEU A 170 -5.36 13.37 20.53
CA LEU A 170 -4.75 14.71 20.59
C LEU A 170 -3.23 14.65 20.47
N GLU A 171 -2.59 13.70 21.15
CA GLU A 171 -1.15 13.42 21.00
C GLU A 171 -0.78 13.12 19.54
N GLY A 172 -1.59 12.34 18.84
CA GLY A 172 -1.36 12.01 17.43
C GLY A 172 -1.50 13.23 16.51
N LEU A 173 -2.41 14.15 16.84
CA LEU A 173 -2.55 15.43 16.12
C LEU A 173 -1.35 16.36 16.36
N GLU A 174 -0.84 16.42 17.59
CA GLU A 174 0.38 17.16 17.93
C GLU A 174 1.60 16.61 17.19
N GLN A 175 1.80 15.30 17.21
CA GLN A 175 2.89 14.62 16.49
C GLN A 175 2.79 14.82 14.97
N LEU A 176 1.59 14.76 14.41
CA LEU A 176 1.36 15.04 12.99
C LEU A 176 1.75 16.48 12.63
N THR A 177 1.35 17.44 13.46
CA THR A 177 1.68 18.86 13.24
C THR A 177 3.18 19.09 13.31
N GLN A 178 3.84 18.50 14.32
CA GLN A 178 5.29 18.56 14.46
C GLN A 178 6.00 17.91 13.27
N PHE A 179 5.49 16.78 12.76
CA PHE A 179 6.06 16.11 11.60
C PHE A 179 6.04 16.99 10.35
N TYR A 180 4.90 17.58 10.00
CA TYR A 180 4.83 18.42 8.81
C TYR A 180 5.65 19.71 8.95
N TYR A 181 5.72 20.29 10.15
CA TYR A 181 6.63 21.41 10.43
C TYR A 181 8.09 21.02 10.16
N GLN A 182 8.54 19.89 10.73
CA GLN A 182 9.91 19.41 10.53
C GLN A 182 10.17 18.98 9.08
N LEU A 183 9.18 18.42 8.38
CA LEU A 183 9.29 18.04 6.97
C LEU A 183 9.57 19.26 6.10
N ILE A 184 8.81 20.35 6.30
CA ILE A 184 9.00 21.61 5.58
C ILE A 184 10.40 22.19 5.86
N GLN A 185 10.81 22.22 7.13
CA GLN A 185 12.14 22.70 7.50
C GLN A 185 13.28 21.86 6.90
N ASN A 186 13.15 20.53 6.92
CA ASN A 186 14.16 19.63 6.36
C ASN A 186 14.21 19.70 4.83
N ALA A 187 13.05 19.90 4.17
CA ALA A 187 12.95 20.01 2.72
C ALA A 187 13.51 21.33 2.15
N ASP A 188 13.70 22.35 2.99
CA ASP A 188 14.34 23.63 2.63
C ASP A 188 15.87 23.52 2.44
N SER A 189 16.43 22.31 2.58
CA SER A 189 17.86 22.02 2.34
C SER A 189 18.08 21.42 0.95
N ASP A 190 19.02 21.98 0.18
CA ASP A 190 19.43 21.43 -1.13
C ASP A 190 20.30 20.16 -1.06
N LYS A 191 20.65 19.72 0.15
CA LYS A 191 21.54 18.56 0.36
C LYS A 191 20.75 17.36 0.85
N VAL A 192 21.00 16.20 0.21
CA VAL A 192 20.61 14.90 0.74
C VAL A 192 21.25 14.76 2.14
N PRO A 193 20.46 14.48 3.19
CA PRO A 193 21.01 14.21 4.51
C PRO A 193 22.03 13.07 4.43
N VAL A 194 23.16 13.21 5.13
CA VAL A 194 24.11 12.10 5.25
C VAL A 194 23.35 10.93 5.87
N ALA A 195 23.30 9.79 5.17
CA ALA A 195 22.70 8.58 5.70
C ALA A 195 23.33 8.30 7.06
N HIS A 196 22.51 8.07 8.09
CA HIS A 196 23.03 7.63 9.37
C HIS A 196 23.74 6.30 9.14
N GLN A 197 25.07 6.33 9.10
CA GLN A 197 25.86 5.11 9.18
C GLN A 197 25.45 4.47 10.51
N ALA A 198 24.79 3.32 10.41
CA ALA A 198 24.71 2.40 11.52
C ALA A 198 26.12 1.83 11.75
N THR A 199 27.06 2.68 12.21
CA THR A 199 28.25 2.21 12.91
C THR A 199 27.75 1.63 14.22
N HIS A 200 27.29 0.39 14.14
CA HIS A 200 27.39 -0.52 15.26
C HIS A 200 28.89 -0.68 15.51
N GLU A 201 29.44 0.13 16.41
CA GLU A 201 30.65 -0.29 17.12
C GLU A 201 30.29 -1.61 17.81
N LEU A 202 30.91 -2.69 17.35
CA LEU A 202 30.85 -4.02 17.96
C LEU A 202 31.58 -4.01 19.30
#